data_AF-A0A1Q5NZP7-F1
#
_entry.id   AF-A0A1Q5NZP7-F1
#
_cell.length_a   1.000
_cell.length_b   1.000
_cell.length_c   1.000
_cell.angle_alpha   90.00
_cell.angle_beta   90.00
_cell.angle_gamma   90.00
#
_symmetry.space_group_name_H-M   'P 1'
#
loop_
_entity.id
_entity.type
_entity.pdbx_description
1 polymer ?
#
loop_
_entity_poly.entity_id
_entity_poly.type
_entity_poly.pdbx_seq_one_letter_code
_entity_poly.pdbx_strand_id
1 'polypeptide(L)'
;MLKTLTERRRKIFDYICNQIEQMNEFTTDYAVSHPEEDIAESWTYFVFSKKPTGDWIVDQKILFFYEYPELIRLRSENLSNLLQMTEEF
;
A
#
# COMPACT_ATOMS: atom_id res chain seq x y z
N MET A 1 -41.35 1.35 7.00
CA MET A 1 -40.39 2.42 7.34
C MET A 1 -39.24 1.95 8.24
N LEU A 2 -39.48 1.18 9.31
CA LEU A 2 -38.40 0.66 10.16
C LEU A 2 -37.53 -0.42 9.47
N LYS A 3 -38.13 -1.39 8.77
CA LYS A 3 -37.38 -2.44 8.02
C LYS A 3 -36.40 -1.83 7.00
N THR A 4 -36.82 -0.77 6.31
CA THR A 4 -36.01 -0.07 5.29
C THR A 4 -34.86 0.75 5.89
N LEU A 5 -35.02 1.26 7.12
CA LEU A 5 -33.95 1.97 7.83
C LEU A 5 -32.88 1.00 8.34
N THR A 6 -33.28 -0.18 8.83
CA THR A 6 -32.34 -1.23 9.24
C THR A 6 -31.51 -1.73 8.05
N GLU A 7 -32.12 -1.88 6.89
CA GLU A 7 -31.45 -2.37 5.68
C GLU A 7 -30.48 -1.33 5.07
N ARG A 8 -30.85 -0.04 5.10
CA ARG A 8 -29.92 1.05 4.75
C ARG A 8 -28.72 1.11 5.70
N ARG A 9 -28.93 0.94 7.01
CA ARG A 9 -27.84 0.93 8.00
C ARG A 9 -26.88 -0.24 7.78
N ARG A 10 -27.42 -1.44 7.48
CA ARG A 10 -26.60 -2.61 7.14
C ARG A 10 -25.73 -2.35 5.90
N LYS A 11 -26.31 -1.84 4.80
CA LYS A 11 -25.52 -1.52 3.59
C LYS A 11 -24.40 -0.50 3.83
N ILE A 12 -24.65 0.52 4.64
CA ILE A 12 -23.63 1.51 5.01
C ILE A 12 -22.53 0.85 5.84
N PHE A 13 -22.91 0.02 6.81
CA PHE A 13 -21.94 -0.71 7.63
C PHE A 13 -21.09 -1.65 6.78
N ASP A 14 -21.69 -2.44 5.89
CA ASP A 14 -20.98 -3.36 4.99
C ASP A 14 -20.03 -2.60 4.05
N TYR A 15 -20.46 -1.44 3.52
CA TYR A 15 -19.60 -0.58 2.70
C TYR A 15 -18.40 -0.07 3.49
N ILE A 16 -18.60 0.43 4.71
CA ILE A 16 -17.52 0.92 5.57
C ILE A 16 -16.56 -0.23 5.93
N CYS A 17 -17.06 -1.41 6.29
CA CYS A 17 -16.23 -2.57 6.58
C CYS A 17 -15.38 -2.99 5.39
N ASN A 18 -15.98 -3.09 4.19
CA ASN A 18 -15.22 -3.42 2.98
C ASN A 18 -14.15 -2.38 2.65
N GLN A 19 -14.42 -1.09 2.88
CA GLN A 19 -13.41 -0.04 2.69
C GLN A 19 -12.27 -0.15 3.72
N ILE A 20 -12.59 -0.45 4.99
CA ILE A 20 -11.59 -0.66 6.04
C ILE A 20 -10.73 -1.90 5.73
N GLU A 21 -11.33 -2.98 5.24
CA GLU A 21 -10.60 -4.19 4.83
C GLU A 21 -9.65 -3.90 3.66
N GLN A 22 -10.11 -3.18 2.63
CA GLN A 22 -9.25 -2.76 1.52
C GLN A 22 -8.07 -1.88 1.98
N MET A 23 -8.31 -0.96 2.93
CA MET A 23 -7.24 -0.12 3.50
C MET A 23 -6.17 -0.90 4.25
N ASN A 24 -6.47 -2.11 4.71
CA ASN A 24 -5.49 -2.98 5.39
C ASN A 24 -4.72 -3.89 4.41
N GLU A 25 -5.16 -3.95 3.14
CA GLU A 25 -4.58 -4.82 2.12
C GLU A 25 -3.81 -4.06 1.04
N PHE A 26 -4.22 -2.84 0.70
CA PHE A 26 -3.69 -2.07 -0.41
C PHE A 26 -3.11 -0.73 0.05
N THR A 27 -2.01 -0.31 -0.59
CA THR A 27 -1.33 0.96 -0.31
C THR A 27 -2.11 2.17 -0.80
N THR A 28 -2.85 2.03 -1.91
CA THR A 28 -3.65 3.08 -2.54
C THR A 28 -4.89 2.48 -3.21
N ASP A 29 -5.87 3.33 -3.56
CA ASP A 29 -7.04 2.90 -4.35
C ASP A 29 -6.63 2.38 -5.74
N TYR A 30 -5.50 2.87 -6.28
CA TYR A 30 -4.98 2.44 -7.58
C TYR A 30 -4.43 1.02 -7.54
N ALA A 31 -3.81 0.62 -6.43
CA ALA A 31 -3.32 -0.74 -6.19
C ALA A 31 -4.44 -1.80 -6.25
N VAL A 32 -5.69 -1.42 -5.96
CA VAL A 32 -6.85 -2.34 -6.03
C VAL A 32 -7.20 -2.71 -7.48
N SER A 33 -6.75 -1.94 -8.46
CA SER A 33 -7.19 -2.08 -9.85
C SER A 33 -6.75 -3.39 -10.50
N HIS A 34 -5.48 -3.77 -10.35
CA HIS A 34 -4.88 -4.97 -10.92
C HIS A 34 -3.69 -5.45 -10.06
N PRO A 35 -3.38 -6.76 -10.04
CA PRO A 35 -2.23 -7.29 -9.29
C PRO A 35 -0.89 -6.65 -9.66
N GLU A 36 -0.72 -6.26 -10.93
CA GLU A 36 0.47 -5.56 -11.43
C GLU A 36 0.64 -4.18 -10.80
N GLU A 37 -0.47 -3.50 -10.51
CA GLU A 37 -0.47 -2.19 -9.86
C GLU A 37 -0.26 -2.32 -8.34
N ASP A 38 -0.81 -3.37 -7.72
CA ASP A 38 -0.58 -3.67 -6.31
C ASP A 38 0.91 -3.85 -6.00
N ILE A 39 1.63 -4.62 -6.83
CA ILE A 39 3.06 -4.81 -6.65
C ILE A 39 3.87 -3.54 -6.99
N ALA A 40 3.45 -2.77 -8.00
CA ALA A 40 4.12 -1.51 -8.38
C ALA A 40 3.97 -0.43 -7.29
N GLU A 41 2.79 -0.30 -6.71
CA GLU A 41 2.53 0.62 -5.61
C GLU A 41 3.25 0.16 -4.33
N SER A 42 3.22 -1.14 -4.02
CA SER A 42 3.99 -1.71 -2.89
C SER A 42 5.50 -1.45 -3.06
N TRP A 43 6.04 -1.56 -4.27
CA TRP A 43 7.42 -1.21 -4.58
C TRP A 43 7.71 0.28 -4.33
N THR A 44 6.81 1.16 -4.76
CA THR A 44 6.93 2.61 -4.55
C THR A 44 7.01 2.94 -3.05
N TYR A 45 6.13 2.33 -2.24
CA TYR A 45 6.19 2.46 -0.78
C TYR A 45 7.48 1.87 -0.20
N PHE A 46 7.92 0.71 -0.71
CA PHE A 46 9.20 0.14 -0.33
C PHE A 46 10.37 1.08 -0.65
N VAL A 47 10.37 1.86 -1.73
CA VAL A 47 11.50 2.77 -2.00
C VAL A 47 11.45 4.02 -1.12
N PHE A 48 10.27 4.64 -0.99
CA PHE A 48 10.15 6.01 -0.46
C PHE A 48 9.68 6.10 0.99
N SER A 49 9.10 5.04 1.56
CA SER A 49 8.59 5.07 2.94
C SER A 49 9.56 4.44 3.94
N LYS A 50 9.35 4.74 5.23
CA LYS A 50 10.02 4.04 6.32
C LYS A 50 9.60 2.56 6.31
N LYS A 51 10.50 1.67 6.73
CA LYS A 51 10.18 0.25 6.91
C LYS A 51 8.99 0.10 7.86
N PRO A 52 7.89 -0.56 7.44
CA PRO A 52 6.77 -0.80 8.33
C PRO A 52 7.14 -1.82 9.41
N THR A 53 6.35 -1.83 10.49
CA THR A 53 6.53 -2.74 11.65
C THR A 53 5.24 -3.45 12.04
N GLY A 54 4.14 -3.21 11.30
CA GLY A 54 2.87 -3.86 11.54
C GLY A 54 2.75 -5.19 10.80
N ASP A 55 1.65 -5.89 11.09
CA ASP A 55 1.36 -7.23 10.58
C ASP A 55 0.21 -7.25 9.56
N TRP A 56 -0.23 -6.08 9.10
CA TRP A 56 -1.28 -5.97 8.07
C TRP A 56 -0.78 -6.52 6.73
N ILE A 57 -1.69 -6.95 5.85
CA ILE A 57 -1.35 -7.50 4.54
C ILE A 57 -0.53 -6.48 3.73
N VAL A 58 -0.90 -5.20 3.77
CA VAL A 58 -0.15 -4.11 3.12
C VAL A 58 1.29 -3.99 3.64
N ASP A 59 1.51 -4.16 4.95
CA ASP A 59 2.85 -4.13 5.54
C ASP A 59 3.67 -5.33 5.10
N GLN A 60 3.06 -6.52 5.04
CA GLN A 60 3.71 -7.75 4.59
C GLN A 60 4.16 -7.65 3.12
N LYS A 61 3.34 -7.04 2.25
CA LYS A 61 3.72 -6.77 0.84
C LYS A 61 4.96 -5.88 0.72
N ILE A 62 5.09 -4.87 1.58
CA ILE A 62 6.29 -4.02 1.63
C ILE A 62 7.48 -4.78 2.24
N LEU A 63 7.23 -5.57 3.29
CA LEU A 63 8.26 -6.36 3.98
C LEU A 63 8.86 -7.45 3.09
N PHE A 64 8.09 -8.02 2.18
CA PHE A 64 8.54 -9.00 1.18
C PHE A 64 9.82 -8.55 0.45
N PHE A 65 9.92 -7.28 0.05
CA PHE A 65 11.11 -6.78 -0.66
C PHE A 65 12.38 -6.75 0.20
N TYR A 66 12.25 -6.68 1.53
CA TYR A 66 13.39 -6.76 2.43
C TYR A 66 13.97 -8.17 2.58
N GLU A 67 13.27 -9.20 2.07
CA GLU A 67 13.78 -10.58 2.07
C GLU A 67 14.83 -10.81 0.97
N TYR A 68 14.98 -9.86 0.04
CA TYR A 68 15.86 -9.94 -1.12
C TYR A 68 16.94 -8.85 -1.06
N PRO A 69 18.20 -9.19 -0.69
CA PRO A 69 19.28 -8.21 -0.57
C PRO A 69 19.53 -7.37 -1.82
N GLU A 70 19.32 -7.94 -3.01
CA GLU A 70 19.42 -7.26 -4.29
C GLU A 70 18.39 -6.12 -4.45
N LEU A 71 17.19 -6.27 -3.89
CA LEU A 71 16.15 -5.25 -3.93
C LEU A 71 16.42 -4.13 -2.92
N ILE A 72 17.02 -4.46 -1.77
CA ILE A 72 17.55 -3.47 -0.82
C ILE A 72 18.65 -2.63 -1.48
N ARG A 73 19.57 -3.28 -2.21
CA ARG A 73 20.61 -2.57 -2.96
C ARG A 73 20.00 -1.63 -4.00
N LEU A 74 19.03 -2.12 -4.78
CA LEU A 74 18.34 -1.31 -5.77
C LEU A 74 17.61 -0.10 -5.14
N ARG A 75 16.99 -0.29 -3.98
CA ARG A 75 16.41 0.84 -3.21
C ARG A 75 17.46 1.89 -2.87
N SER A 76 18.62 1.47 -2.36
CA SER A 76 19.71 2.40 -2.04
C SER A 76 20.23 3.15 -3.28
N GLU A 77 20.36 2.46 -4.41
CA GLU A 77 20.76 3.05 -5.70
C GLU A 77 19.73 4.08 -6.17
N ASN A 78 18.44 3.76 -6.15
CA ASN A 78 17.36 4.68 -6.54
C ASN A 78 17.37 5.96 -5.70
N LEU A 79 17.49 5.84 -4.38
CA LEU A 79 17.51 7.00 -3.47
C LEU A 79 18.77 7.85 -3.68
N SER A 80 19.94 7.21 -3.88
CA SER A 80 21.19 7.93 -4.17
C SER A 80 21.09 8.74 -5.46
N ASN A 81 20.55 8.14 -6.52
CA ASN A 81 20.41 8.81 -7.82
C ASN A 81 19.47 10.02 -7.72
N LEU A 82 18.34 9.89 -7.01
CA LEU A 82 17.41 11.00 -6.83
C LEU A 82 18.01 12.15 -6.02
N LEU A 83 18.83 11.86 -5.00
CA LEU A 83 19.51 12.91 -4.24
C LEU A 83 20.54 13.66 -5.09
N GLN A 84 21.31 12.95 -5.92
CA GLN A 84 22.27 13.58 -6.83
C GLN A 84 21.58 14.51 -7.85
N MET A 85 20.40 14.12 -8.36
CA MET A 85 19.62 14.98 -9.26
C MET A 85 19.19 16.31 -8.61
N THR A 86 19.06 16.37 -7.28
CA THR A 86 18.68 17.61 -6.58
C THR A 86 19.85 18.58 -6.38
N GLU A 87 21.09 18.14 -6.58
CA GLU A 87 22.28 18.97 -6.43
C GLU A 87 22.72 19.64 -7.76
N GLU A 88 22.08 19.29 -8.87
CA GLU A 88 22.40 19.78 -10.22
C GLU A 88 21.54 20.98 -10.69
N PHE A 89 20.62 21.48 -9.85
CA PHE A 89 19.75 22.65 -10.10
C PHE A 89 19.91 23.72 -9.02
#